data_AF-A0A1M3EMR2-F1
#
_entry.id   AF-A0A1M3EMR2-F1
#
_cell.length_a   1.000
_cell.length_b   1.000
_cell.length_c   1.000
_cell.angle_alpha   90.00
_cell.angle_beta   90.00
_cell.angle_gamma   90.00
#
_symmetry.space_group_name_H-M   'P 1'
#
loop_
_entity.id
_entity.type
_entity.pdbx_description
1 polymer ?
#
loop_
_entity_poly.entity_id
_entity_poly.type
_entity_poly.pdbx_seq_one_letter_code
_entity_poly.pdbx_strand_id
1 'polypeptide(L)'
;MPLFRRTPRPSGGTLIPTPFGSVEDEVSGPTPPDITPGVVEELNDAERLWTAQQRELLLELCDAVVDAPTVGRLFDRVHTAWRATVRPADPDLLVNVFGVALGDLIAQRVPGLSWAVYRDDVGTELVLAHSSHPLVVFPVAAVAERWGTAEPGWFAGYVAEAARLSSAVLDPAGDAVPWNEQGPDQEGRDHHGQGDEPQDGTPDDERRR
;
A
#
# COMPACT_ATOMS: atom_id res chain seq x y z
N MET A 1 6.66 32.94 4.84
CA MET A 1 5.49 32.87 3.93
C MET A 1 5.06 31.42 3.86
N PRO A 2 3.95 31.00 4.49
CA PRO A 2 3.48 29.63 4.36
C PRO A 2 2.73 29.52 3.02
N LEU A 3 3.21 28.64 2.13
CA LEU A 3 2.67 28.50 0.75
C LEU A 3 1.45 27.58 0.65
N PHE A 4 0.91 27.08 1.77
CA PHE A 4 -0.22 26.17 1.76
C PHE A 4 -1.27 26.62 2.78
N ARG A 5 -2.39 27.17 2.30
CA ARG A 5 -3.61 27.33 3.11
C ARG A 5 -4.36 26.01 3.08
N ARG A 6 -4.68 25.45 4.25
CA ARG A 6 -5.52 24.25 4.38
C ARG A 6 -6.97 24.64 4.59
N THR A 7 -7.84 24.25 3.66
CA THR A 7 -9.29 24.12 3.83
C THR A 7 -9.60 22.70 4.36
N PRO A 8 -10.78 22.44 4.96
CA PRO A 8 -11.06 21.17 5.61
C PRO A 8 -11.13 20.01 4.60
N ARG A 9 -10.44 18.93 4.96
CA ARG A 9 -10.15 17.74 4.16
C ARG A 9 -11.40 16.90 3.86
N PRO A 10 -11.56 16.34 2.64
CA PRO A 10 -12.55 15.30 2.40
C PRO A 10 -12.26 14.08 3.30
N SER A 11 -13.32 13.57 3.92
CA SER A 11 -13.27 12.40 4.79
C SER A 11 -13.30 11.15 3.92
N GLY A 12 -12.17 10.46 3.79
CA GLY A 12 -12.09 9.26 2.95
C GLY A 12 -10.66 8.86 2.65
N GLY A 13 -9.90 8.47 3.67
CA GLY A 13 -8.62 7.79 3.53
C GLY A 13 -8.79 6.42 2.87
N THR A 14 -8.97 6.42 1.55
CA THR A 14 -8.71 5.38 0.53
C THR A 14 -9.55 5.78 -0.68
N LEU A 15 -8.93 6.32 -1.72
CA LEU A 15 -9.56 6.39 -3.05
C LEU A 15 -8.73 5.57 -4.03
N ILE A 16 -9.23 4.36 -4.30
CA ILE A 16 -9.08 3.62 -5.55
C ILE A 16 -10.51 3.21 -5.93
N PRO A 17 -10.99 3.29 -7.19
CA PRO A 17 -10.57 4.06 -8.38
C PRO A 17 -11.65 5.08 -8.80
N THR A 18 -11.42 5.90 -9.83
CA THR A 18 -12.54 6.33 -10.71
C THR A 18 -12.27 5.95 -12.16
N PRO A 19 -13.11 5.10 -12.77
CA PRO A 19 -13.12 4.90 -14.21
C PRO A 19 -13.60 6.19 -14.88
N PHE A 20 -13.03 6.53 -16.04
CA PHE A 20 -13.66 7.51 -16.93
C PHE A 20 -15.14 7.13 -17.11
N GLY A 21 -16.01 8.12 -16.89
CA GLY A 21 -17.45 7.90 -16.76
C GLY A 21 -18.08 7.21 -17.95
N SER A 22 -19.01 6.30 -17.64
CA SER A 22 -20.38 6.19 -18.18
C SER A 22 -20.87 4.77 -17.96
N VAL A 23 -21.79 4.58 -17.02
CA VAL A 23 -22.96 3.72 -17.20
C VAL A 23 -24.07 4.29 -16.34
N GLU A 24 -25.12 4.73 -17.02
CA GLU A 24 -26.42 5.09 -16.46
C GLU A 24 -27.00 3.86 -15.73
N ASP A 25 -27.38 4.01 -14.46
CA ASP A 25 -28.68 3.53 -13.98
C ASP A 25 -28.97 4.02 -12.54
N GLU A 26 -30.20 4.48 -12.35
CA GLU A 26 -30.71 5.17 -11.17
C GLU A 26 -30.74 4.28 -9.91
N VAL A 27 -30.07 4.70 -8.83
CA VAL A 27 -30.51 4.39 -7.45
C VAL A 27 -30.31 5.62 -6.56
N SER A 28 -31.42 6.14 -6.05
CA SER A 28 -31.49 7.31 -5.17
C SER A 28 -30.92 7.02 -3.77
N GLY A 29 -29.60 7.17 -3.61
CA GLY A 29 -28.88 7.22 -2.32
C GLY A 29 -28.34 8.64 -2.04
N PRO A 30 -27.78 8.92 -0.84
CA PRO A 30 -27.19 10.23 -0.55
C PRO A 30 -26.11 10.54 -1.60
N THR A 31 -26.26 11.68 -2.27
CA THR A 31 -25.38 12.13 -3.35
C THR A 31 -23.92 12.06 -2.88
N PRO A 32 -23.05 11.23 -3.51
CA PRO A 32 -21.63 11.28 -3.23
C PRO A 32 -21.13 12.70 -3.47
N PRO A 33 -20.15 13.21 -2.69
CA PRO A 33 -19.60 14.54 -2.93
C PRO A 33 -19.19 14.65 -4.40
N ASP A 34 -19.47 15.80 -5.01
CA ASP A 34 -19.12 16.12 -6.38
C ASP A 34 -17.58 16.09 -6.51
N ILE A 35 -17.01 14.93 -6.87
CA ILE A 35 -15.57 14.78 -7.04
C ILE A 35 -15.26 15.21 -8.47
N THR A 36 -14.98 16.50 -8.66
CA THR A 36 -14.31 16.94 -9.88
C THR A 36 -13.02 16.11 -10.01
N PRO A 37 -12.81 15.37 -11.11
CA PRO A 37 -11.60 14.57 -11.27
C PRO A 37 -10.40 15.51 -11.32
N GLY A 38 -9.47 15.34 -10.38
CA GLY A 38 -8.26 16.16 -10.34
C GLY A 38 -7.25 15.77 -11.42
N VAL A 39 -6.28 16.67 -11.64
CA VAL A 39 -5.22 16.52 -12.63
C VAL A 39 -3.92 16.14 -11.95
N VAL A 40 -3.23 15.15 -12.51
CA VAL A 40 -1.88 14.77 -12.10
C VAL A 40 -0.85 15.45 -13.00
N GLU A 41 0.10 16.14 -12.38
CA GLU A 41 1.19 16.85 -13.05
C GLU A 41 2.54 16.39 -12.51
N GLU A 42 3.59 16.44 -13.34
CA GLU A 42 4.94 16.26 -12.84
C GLU A 42 5.30 17.33 -11.80
N LEU A 43 6.17 16.97 -10.84
CA LEU A 43 6.70 17.98 -9.93
C LEU A 43 7.36 19.12 -10.72
N ASN A 44 7.20 20.35 -10.27
CA ASN A 44 8.06 21.46 -10.66
C ASN A 44 9.32 21.51 -9.78
N ASP A 45 10.21 22.46 -10.05
CA ASP A 45 11.50 22.57 -9.35
C ASP A 45 11.34 22.93 -7.87
N ALA A 46 10.33 23.72 -7.53
CA ALA A 46 10.05 24.08 -6.14
C ALA A 46 9.55 22.86 -5.34
N GLU A 47 8.69 22.04 -5.94
CA GLU A 47 8.18 20.81 -5.33
C GLU A 47 9.26 19.74 -5.21
N ARG A 48 10.13 19.61 -6.22
CA ARG A 48 11.33 18.75 -6.13
C ARG A 48 12.25 19.17 -5.00
N LEU A 49 12.56 20.47 -4.90
CA LEU A 49 13.40 21.01 -3.83
C LEU A 49 12.77 20.80 -2.46
N TRP A 50 11.47 21.08 -2.32
CA TRP A 50 10.74 20.88 -1.08
C TRP A 50 10.76 19.40 -0.63
N THR A 51 10.55 18.47 -1.57
CA THR A 51 10.59 17.04 -1.28
C THR A 51 12.00 16.60 -0.88
N ALA A 52 13.05 17.15 -1.52
CA ALA A 52 14.43 16.91 -1.13
C ALA A 52 14.73 17.39 0.29
N GLN A 53 14.24 18.57 0.68
CA GLN A 53 14.38 19.08 2.06
C GLN A 53 13.72 18.16 3.08
N GLN A 54 12.55 17.59 2.78
CA GLN A 54 11.91 16.63 3.69
C GLN A 54 12.75 15.35 3.87
N ARG A 55 13.43 14.89 2.82
CA ARG A 55 14.35 13.74 2.87
C ARG A 55 15.59 14.04 3.71
N GLU A 56 16.16 15.24 3.58
CA GLU A 56 17.30 15.68 4.41
C GLU A 56 16.92 15.70 5.89
N LEU A 57 15.77 16.27 6.23
CA LEU A 57 15.26 16.26 7.62
C LEU A 57 15.07 14.83 8.15
N LEU A 58 14.56 13.90 7.32
CA LEU A 58 14.45 12.51 7.71
C LEU A 58 15.84 11.88 7.97
N LEU A 59 16.81 12.16 7.10
CA LEU A 59 18.19 11.67 7.23
C LEU A 59 18.94 12.26 8.43
N GLU A 60 18.52 13.40 8.96
CA GLU A 60 19.02 13.91 10.24
C GLU A 60 18.39 13.18 11.43
N LEU A 61 17.15 12.71 11.28
CA LEU A 61 16.41 11.99 12.33
C LEU A 61 16.74 10.48 12.35
N CYS A 62 17.08 9.91 11.20
CA CYS A 62 17.62 8.57 11.03
C CYS A 62 19.14 8.64 11.01
N ASP A 63 19.87 7.70 11.61
CA ASP A 63 21.33 7.63 11.48
C ASP A 63 21.73 7.13 10.06
N ALA A 64 21.39 7.89 9.02
CA ALA A 64 21.62 7.68 7.58
C ALA A 64 20.92 6.48 6.89
N VAL A 65 20.27 5.57 7.64
CA VAL A 65 19.55 4.42 7.04
C VAL A 65 18.06 4.72 6.90
N VAL A 66 17.54 4.63 5.67
CA VAL A 66 16.13 4.86 5.34
C VAL A 66 15.51 3.60 4.75
N ASP A 67 15.11 2.68 5.62
CA ASP A 67 14.28 1.53 5.28
C ASP A 67 12.98 1.54 6.08
N ALA A 68 11.99 0.75 5.65
CA ALA A 68 10.66 0.75 6.28
C ALA A 68 10.68 0.38 7.77
N PRO A 69 11.44 -0.66 8.22
CA PRO A 69 11.56 -0.94 9.65
C PRO A 69 12.18 0.21 10.47
N THR A 70 13.22 0.87 9.95
CA THR A 70 13.94 1.95 10.64
C THR A 70 13.09 3.20 10.74
N VAL A 71 12.49 3.63 9.62
CA VAL A 71 11.57 4.77 9.60
C VAL A 71 10.32 4.49 10.43
N GLY A 72 9.80 3.26 10.39
CA GLY A 72 8.65 2.87 11.22
C GLY A 72 8.92 2.98 12.72
N ARG A 73 10.08 2.50 13.19
CA ARG A 73 10.48 2.66 14.61
C ARG A 73 10.71 4.13 14.98
N LEU A 74 11.27 4.93 14.08
CA LEU A 74 11.42 6.38 14.28
C LEU A 74 10.05 7.06 14.39
N PHE A 75 9.11 6.72 13.51
CA PHE A 75 7.72 7.21 13.55
C PHE A 75 7.08 6.90 14.90
N ASP A 76 7.11 5.64 15.35
CA ASP A 76 6.51 5.22 16.61
C ASP A 76 7.08 6.00 17.80
N ARG A 77 8.41 6.19 17.84
CA ARG A 77 9.09 6.96 18.90
C ARG A 77 8.67 8.42 18.90
N VAL A 78 8.70 9.07 17.73
CA VAL A 78 8.37 10.50 17.59
C VAL A 78 6.88 10.73 17.89
N HIS A 79 6.00 9.90 17.35
CA HIS A 79 4.56 9.98 17.57
C HIS A 79 4.20 9.76 19.05
N THR A 80 4.84 8.80 19.72
CA THR A 80 4.66 8.57 21.17
C THR A 80 5.08 9.79 22.00
N ALA A 81 6.24 10.38 21.69
CA ALA A 81 6.72 11.58 22.37
C ALA A 81 5.80 12.79 22.13
N TRP A 82 5.32 12.95 20.89
CA TRP A 82 4.36 14.00 20.53
C TRP A 82 3.05 13.85 21.32
N ARG A 83 2.46 12.64 21.37
CA ARG A 83 1.23 12.36 22.13
C ARG A 83 1.37 12.54 23.64
N ALA A 84 2.55 12.31 24.19
CA ALA A 84 2.79 12.47 25.63
C ALA A 84 2.96 13.96 26.05
N THR A 85 3.10 14.87 25.09
CA THR A 85 3.29 16.30 25.37
C THR A 85 1.94 16.97 25.68
N VAL A 86 1.85 17.73 26.79
CA VAL A 86 0.59 18.39 27.23
C VAL A 86 0.07 19.40 26.21
N ARG A 87 0.99 20.10 25.54
CA ARG A 87 0.70 21.04 24.45
C ARG A 87 1.68 20.76 23.33
N PRO A 88 1.45 19.74 22.50
CA PRO A 88 2.38 19.40 21.44
C PRO A 88 2.42 20.53 20.41
N ALA A 89 3.57 20.68 19.76
CA ALA A 89 3.69 21.55 18.59
C ALA A 89 2.82 21.04 17.45
N ASP A 90 2.51 21.91 16.50
CA ASP A 90 1.82 21.54 15.26
C ASP A 90 2.57 20.38 14.58
N PRO A 91 1.90 19.25 14.29
CA PRO A 91 2.56 18.08 13.72
C PRO A 91 2.91 18.24 12.24
N ASP A 92 2.52 19.33 11.57
CA ASP A 92 2.63 19.49 10.12
C ASP A 92 4.01 19.21 9.54
N LEU A 93 5.06 19.68 10.22
CA LEU A 93 6.43 19.39 9.78
C LEU A 93 6.71 17.88 9.80
N LEU A 94 6.36 17.21 10.90
CA LEU A 94 6.60 15.78 11.06
C LEU A 94 5.73 14.96 10.10
N VAL A 95 4.47 15.35 9.92
CA VAL A 95 3.54 14.75 8.94
C VAL A 95 4.12 14.81 7.54
N ASN A 96 4.70 15.95 7.13
CA ASN A 96 5.31 16.10 5.81
C ASN A 96 6.58 15.25 5.66
N VAL A 97 7.47 15.25 6.66
CA VAL A 97 8.69 14.44 6.66
C VAL A 97 8.37 12.95 6.55
N PHE A 98 7.48 12.44 7.40
CA PHE A 98 7.08 11.04 7.37
C PHE A 98 6.23 10.69 6.14
N GLY A 99 5.42 11.63 5.63
CA GLY A 99 4.65 11.47 4.40
C GLY A 99 5.54 11.28 3.18
N VAL A 100 6.59 12.11 3.04
CA VAL A 100 7.60 11.94 1.98
C VAL A 100 8.35 10.63 2.15
N ALA A 101 8.76 10.29 3.38
CA ALA A 101 9.41 9.00 3.66
C ALA A 101 8.54 7.81 3.26
N LEU A 102 7.25 7.87 3.58
CA LEU A 102 6.27 6.84 3.24
C LEU A 102 6.15 6.67 1.72
N GLY A 103 6.05 7.78 0.98
CA GLY A 103 5.99 7.74 -0.47
C GLY A 103 7.26 7.18 -1.10
N ASP A 104 8.44 7.60 -0.65
CA ASP A 104 9.71 7.06 -1.14
C ASP A 104 9.80 5.54 -0.92
N LEU A 105 9.38 5.05 0.24
CA LEU A 105 9.39 3.62 0.55
C LEU A 105 8.38 2.81 -0.27
N ILE A 106 7.24 3.39 -0.65
CA ILE A 106 6.27 2.76 -1.56
C ILE A 106 6.83 2.74 -2.99
N ALA A 107 7.35 3.87 -3.48
CA ALA A 107 7.91 3.97 -4.83
C ALA A 107 9.11 3.04 -5.05
N GLN A 108 9.93 2.80 -4.02
CA GLN A 108 11.01 1.81 -4.07
C GLN A 108 10.51 0.37 -4.29
N ARG A 109 9.27 0.05 -3.90
CA ARG A 109 8.70 -1.30 -3.98
C ARG A 109 7.82 -1.52 -5.21
N VAL A 110 7.31 -0.45 -5.81
CA VAL A 110 6.33 -0.51 -6.90
C VAL A 110 6.91 0.19 -8.13
N PRO A 111 7.42 -0.58 -9.11
CA PRO A 111 7.97 0.00 -10.34
C PRO A 111 6.96 0.90 -11.06
N GLY A 112 7.46 2.00 -11.62
CA GLY A 112 6.64 2.94 -12.38
C GLY A 112 5.86 3.97 -11.54
N LEU A 113 5.81 3.82 -10.21
CA LEU A 113 5.37 4.91 -9.34
C LEU A 113 6.44 5.99 -9.22
N SER A 114 6.03 7.24 -9.39
CA SER A 114 6.88 8.41 -9.26
C SER A 114 6.14 9.56 -8.58
N TRP A 115 6.88 10.47 -7.95
CA TRP A 115 6.29 11.64 -7.32
C TRP A 115 5.70 12.59 -8.36
N ALA A 116 4.48 13.03 -8.08
CA ALA A 116 3.70 13.94 -8.88
C ALA A 116 2.88 14.87 -7.97
N VAL A 117 2.22 15.84 -8.57
CA VAL A 117 1.26 16.71 -7.91
C VAL A 117 -0.13 16.36 -8.40
N TYR A 118 -1.06 16.16 -7.47
CA TYR A 118 -2.49 16.08 -7.76
C TYR A 118 -3.14 17.44 -7.45
N ARG A 119 -3.92 17.97 -8.38
CA ARG A 119 -4.68 19.22 -8.24
C ARG A 119 -6.16 18.96 -8.45
N ASP A 120 -6.97 19.38 -7.50
CA ASP A 120 -8.43 19.39 -7.61
C ASP A 120 -8.99 20.74 -7.13
N ASP A 121 -10.31 20.85 -7.01
CA ASP A 121 -10.99 22.05 -6.54
C ASP A 121 -10.75 22.32 -5.04
N VAL A 122 -10.26 21.32 -4.29
CA VAL A 122 -9.97 21.42 -2.86
C VAL A 122 -8.56 21.94 -2.62
N GLY A 123 -7.60 21.57 -3.46
CA GLY A 123 -6.25 22.06 -3.39
C GLY A 123 -5.22 21.27 -4.19
N THR A 124 -3.99 21.29 -3.67
CA THR A 124 -2.82 20.71 -4.33
C THR A 124 -2.13 19.79 -3.33
N GLU A 125 -1.87 18.55 -3.73
CA GLU A 125 -1.25 17.55 -2.86
C GLU A 125 -0.14 16.78 -3.59
N LEU A 126 0.92 16.46 -2.85
CA LEU A 126 1.99 15.59 -3.35
C LEU A 126 1.55 14.13 -3.27
N VAL A 127 1.69 13.44 -4.40
CA VAL A 127 1.21 12.08 -4.59
C VAL A 127 2.27 11.22 -5.25
N LEU A 128 2.09 9.91 -5.20
CA LEU A 128 2.71 9.01 -6.18
C LEU A 128 1.70 8.73 -7.28
N ALA A 129 2.14 8.79 -8.53
CA ALA A 129 1.33 8.40 -9.67
C ALA A 129 2.10 7.42 -10.56
N HIS A 130 1.35 6.53 -11.20
CA HIS A 130 1.88 5.65 -12.24
C HIS A 130 1.73 6.31 -13.61
N SER A 131 2.76 6.25 -14.46
CA SER A 131 2.74 6.90 -15.79
C SER A 131 1.73 6.28 -16.77
N SER A 132 1.54 4.96 -16.69
CA SER A 132 0.68 4.21 -17.62
C SER A 132 -0.64 3.67 -17.04
N HIS A 133 -0.89 3.85 -15.74
CA HIS A 133 -2.07 3.27 -15.07
C HIS A 133 -2.75 4.34 -14.20
N PRO A 134 -4.10 4.32 -14.08
CA PRO A 134 -4.85 5.28 -13.28
C PRO A 134 -4.74 4.96 -11.78
N LEU A 135 -3.51 5.03 -11.26
CA LEU A 135 -3.16 4.75 -9.86
C LEU A 135 -2.53 6.00 -9.26
N VAL A 136 -3.14 6.51 -8.19
CA VAL A 136 -2.64 7.62 -7.40
C VAL A 136 -2.62 7.22 -5.92
N VAL A 137 -1.50 7.46 -5.25
CA VAL A 137 -1.34 7.23 -3.81
C VAL A 137 -1.08 8.56 -3.13
N PHE A 138 -1.65 8.78 -1.94
CA PHE A 138 -1.54 10.03 -1.18
C PHE A 138 -0.77 9.82 0.15
N PRO A 139 0.57 9.67 0.13
CA PRO A 139 1.34 9.33 1.33
C PRO A 139 1.26 10.38 2.43
N VAL A 140 1.35 11.68 2.08
CA VAL A 140 1.27 12.78 3.05
C VAL A 140 -0.12 12.82 3.69
N ALA A 141 -1.17 12.58 2.90
CA ALA A 141 -2.53 12.50 3.43
C ALA A 141 -2.71 11.36 4.43
N ALA A 142 -2.22 10.17 4.07
CA ALA A 142 -2.33 8.99 4.93
C ALA A 142 -1.66 9.21 6.28
N VAL A 143 -0.47 9.82 6.31
CA VAL A 143 0.22 10.17 7.56
C VAL A 143 -0.58 11.21 8.33
N ALA A 144 -1.05 12.27 7.67
CA ALA A 144 -1.80 13.33 8.32
C ALA A 144 -3.09 12.83 8.98
N GLU A 145 -3.84 11.96 8.29
CA GLU A 145 -5.07 11.35 8.80
C GLU A 145 -4.80 10.43 9.99
N ARG A 146 -3.71 9.68 9.95
CA ARG A 146 -3.36 8.71 10.99
C ARG A 146 -2.55 9.31 12.13
N TRP A 147 -2.04 10.54 12.00
CA TRP A 147 -1.13 11.13 12.99
C TRP A 147 -1.70 11.18 14.40
N GLY A 148 -3.02 11.39 14.58
CA GLY A 148 -3.62 11.44 15.91
C GLY A 148 -3.91 10.06 16.53
N THR A 149 -3.96 9.01 15.73
CA THR A 149 -4.55 7.71 16.08
C THR A 149 -3.71 6.50 15.66
N ALA A 150 -2.50 6.73 15.12
CA ALA A 150 -1.63 5.66 14.67
C ALA A 150 -1.18 4.80 15.86
N GLU A 151 -1.41 3.50 15.75
CA GLU A 151 -0.89 2.51 16.69
C GLU A 151 0.57 2.15 16.33
N PRO A 152 1.36 1.64 17.29
CA PRO A 152 2.72 1.20 17.03
C PRO A 152 2.81 0.23 15.85
N GLY A 153 3.80 0.42 14.98
CA GLY A 153 4.01 -0.41 13.79
C GLY A 153 3.11 -0.05 12.60
N TRP A 154 2.17 0.88 12.75
CA TRP A 154 1.28 1.31 11.66
C TRP A 154 2.05 1.71 10.40
N PHE A 155 3.11 2.51 10.55
CA PHE A 155 3.85 3.06 9.42
C PHE A 155 4.44 1.96 8.52
N ALA A 156 5.16 1.01 9.11
CA ALA A 156 5.78 -0.08 8.37
C ALA A 156 4.73 -1.02 7.75
N GLY A 157 3.64 -1.30 8.47
CA GLY A 157 2.51 -2.07 7.95
C GLY A 157 1.83 -1.38 6.76
N TYR A 158 1.65 -0.06 6.85
CA TYR A 158 1.06 0.73 5.76
C TYR A 158 1.94 0.74 4.51
N VAL A 159 3.26 0.86 4.64
CA VAL A 159 4.19 0.73 3.49
C VAL A 159 3.98 -0.60 2.77
N ALA A 160 3.93 -1.70 3.52
CA ALA A 160 3.77 -3.04 2.95
C ALA A 160 2.42 -3.20 2.24
N GLU A 161 1.34 -2.76 2.89
CA GLU A 161 -0.01 -2.89 2.35
C GLU A 161 -0.23 -1.98 1.14
N ALA A 162 0.19 -0.71 1.21
CA ALA A 162 0.06 0.21 0.09
C ALA A 162 0.86 -0.26 -1.13
N ALA A 163 2.06 -0.81 -0.93
CA ALA A 163 2.85 -1.40 -2.01
C ALA A 163 2.15 -2.63 -2.61
N ARG A 164 1.60 -3.52 -1.78
CA ARG A 164 0.86 -4.71 -2.22
C ARG A 164 -0.37 -4.33 -3.07
N LEU A 165 -1.20 -3.42 -2.56
CA LEU A 165 -2.40 -2.94 -3.26
C LEU A 165 -2.04 -2.25 -4.57
N SER A 166 -1.00 -1.42 -4.57
CA SER A 166 -0.51 -0.76 -5.78
C SER A 166 -0.07 -1.78 -6.83
N SER A 167 0.72 -2.78 -6.44
CA SER A 167 1.16 -3.84 -7.37
C SER A 167 -0.02 -4.65 -7.91
N ALA A 168 -1.04 -4.97 -7.10
CA ALA A 168 -2.23 -5.69 -7.56
C ALA A 168 -3.04 -4.90 -8.61
N VAL A 169 -3.05 -3.57 -8.53
CA VAL A 169 -3.68 -2.71 -9.56
C VAL A 169 -2.88 -2.73 -10.87
N LEU A 170 -1.55 -2.82 -10.79
CA LEU A 170 -0.67 -2.81 -11.96
C LEU A 170 -0.59 -4.18 -12.66
N ASP A 171 -0.76 -5.26 -11.91
CA ASP A 171 -0.82 -6.64 -12.41
C ASP A 171 -2.05 -7.39 -11.88
N PRO A 172 -3.26 -7.10 -12.42
CA PRO A 172 -4.48 -7.77 -11.98
C PRO A 172 -4.53 -9.26 -12.36
N ALA A 173 -3.64 -9.72 -13.25
CA ALA A 173 -3.56 -11.12 -13.67
C ALA A 173 -2.73 -11.99 -12.70
N GLY A 174 -1.91 -11.38 -11.83
CA GLY A 174 -1.08 -12.10 -10.85
C GLY A 174 -1.86 -12.72 -9.67
N ASP A 175 -3.06 -12.23 -9.36
CA ASP A 175 -3.94 -12.75 -8.31
C ASP A 175 -5.00 -13.75 -8.82
N ALA A 176 -5.05 -13.99 -10.13
CA ALA A 176 -5.87 -15.06 -10.68
C ALA A 176 -5.23 -16.41 -10.30
N VAL A 177 -5.61 -16.96 -9.15
CA VAL A 177 -5.48 -18.39 -8.88
C VAL A 177 -6.12 -19.09 -10.08
N PRO A 178 -5.39 -19.87 -10.88
CA PRO A 178 -6.01 -20.58 -11.99
C PRO A 178 -7.05 -21.51 -11.38
N TRP A 179 -8.32 -21.22 -11.65
CA TRP A 179 -9.42 -22.15 -11.40
C TRP A 179 -9.12 -23.42 -12.17
N ASN A 180 -8.55 -24.41 -11.49
CA ASN A 180 -8.39 -25.73 -12.06
C ASN A 180 -9.79 -26.35 -12.04
N GLU A 181 -10.44 -26.39 -13.21
CA GLU A 181 -11.69 -27.12 -13.45
C GLU A 181 -11.45 -28.65 -13.39
N GLN A 182 -10.96 -29.13 -12.25
CA GLN A 182 -11.04 -30.55 -11.91
C GLN A 182 -12.37 -30.76 -11.19
N GLY A 183 -13.42 -30.88 -12.01
CA GLY A 183 -14.74 -31.33 -11.55
C GLY A 183 -14.63 -32.70 -10.87
N PRO A 184 -15.42 -32.97 -9.82
CA PRO A 184 -15.46 -34.27 -9.18
C PRO A 184 -16.28 -35.25 -10.05
N ASP A 185 -15.70 -35.75 -11.13
CA ASP A 185 -16.22 -36.87 -11.91
C ASP A 185 -15.15 -37.95 -12.05
N GLN A 186 -14.99 -38.73 -10.98
CA GLN A 186 -14.35 -40.04 -11.06
C GLN A 186 -15.02 -41.02 -10.09
N GLU A 187 -16.34 -41.18 -10.27
CA GLU A 187 -17.03 -42.41 -9.94
C GLU A 187 -17.11 -43.31 -11.17
N GLY A 188 -16.79 -44.60 -11.01
CA GLY A 188 -17.30 -45.64 -11.89
C GLY A 188 -16.29 -46.33 -12.80
N ARG A 189 -15.38 -47.14 -12.25
CA ARG A 189 -15.04 -48.44 -12.85
C ARG A 189 -14.88 -49.51 -11.79
N ASP A 190 -16.02 -50.12 -11.48
CA ASP A 190 -16.09 -51.50 -11.00
C ASP A 190 -15.74 -52.46 -12.14
N HIS A 191 -14.88 -53.45 -11.87
CA HIS A 191 -14.96 -54.85 -12.33
C HIS A 191 -13.79 -55.60 -11.66
N HIS A 192 -14.06 -56.32 -10.57
CA HIS A 192 -14.26 -57.78 -10.55
C HIS A 192 -13.01 -58.61 -10.88
N GLY A 193 -12.45 -59.24 -9.84
CA GLY A 193 -12.42 -60.71 -9.76
C GLY A 193 -11.07 -61.42 -9.83
N GLN A 194 -10.91 -62.36 -8.86
CA GLN A 194 -9.97 -63.50 -8.78
C GLN A 194 -8.49 -63.18 -8.49
N GLY A 195 -7.80 -63.86 -7.56
CA GLY A 195 -8.15 -65.01 -6.72
C GLY A 195 -6.91 -65.50 -5.96
N ASP A 196 -7.14 -66.22 -4.87
CA ASP A 196 -6.32 -67.26 -4.21
C ASP A 196 -4.84 -66.99 -3.85
N GLU A 197 -4.61 -66.66 -2.56
CA GLU A 197 -3.97 -67.47 -1.49
C GLU A 197 -2.69 -68.34 -1.74
N PRO A 198 -1.96 -68.82 -0.70
CA PRO A 198 -0.61 -68.35 -0.36
C PRO A 198 0.47 -69.46 -0.29
N GLN A 199 1.77 -69.11 -0.32
CA GLN A 199 2.89 -69.91 0.22
C GLN A 199 3.99 -68.93 0.67
N ASP A 200 4.27 -68.76 1.96
CA ASP A 200 5.13 -69.60 2.83
C ASP A 200 6.58 -69.75 2.33
N GLY A 201 7.54 -69.40 3.18
CA GLY A 201 8.97 -69.40 2.88
C GLY A 201 9.79 -68.34 3.62
N THR A 202 9.94 -68.50 4.93
CA THR A 202 11.04 -67.91 5.74
C THR A 202 12.21 -68.91 5.77
N PRO A 203 13.36 -68.64 6.41
CA PRO A 203 14.41 -67.62 6.25
C PRO A 203 15.78 -68.22 5.82
N ASP A 204 16.78 -67.38 5.52
CA ASP A 204 18.20 -67.64 5.86
C ASP A 204 18.96 -66.30 5.71
N ASP A 205 19.49 -65.70 6.77
CA ASP A 205 20.84 -65.93 7.32
C ASP A 205 21.92 -65.90 6.23
N GLU A 206 22.70 -64.82 6.18
CA GLU A 206 24.17 -64.91 6.28
C GLU A 206 24.85 -63.53 6.20
N ARG A 207 25.44 -63.16 7.34
CA ARG A 207 26.87 -62.82 7.49
C ARG A 207 27.61 -62.16 6.30
N ARG A 208 28.14 -60.97 6.57
CA ARG A 208 29.58 -60.57 6.58
C ARG A 208 29.63 -59.06 6.41
N ARG A 209 29.96 -58.33 7.49
CA ARG A 209 31.33 -57.85 7.80
C ARG A 209 31.86 -56.87 6.77
#